data_AF-A0A524NHW0-F1
#
_entry.id   AF-A0A524NHW0-F1
#
_cell.length_a   1.000
_cell.length_b   1.000
_cell.length_c   1.000
_cell.angle_alpha   90.00
_cell.angle_beta   90.00
_cell.angle_gamma   90.00
#
_symmetry.space_group_name_H-M   'P 1'
#
loop_
_entity.id
_entity.type
_entity.pdbx_description
1 polymer ?
#
loop_
_entity_poly.entity_id
_entity_poly.type
_entity_poly.pdbx_seq_one_letter_code
_entity_poly.pdbx_strand_id
1 'polypeptide(L)'
;MSPGFAGLRISRVLYRATPVRWRSEDRSPPRCGVQGRDRRRFGSRPERHIRPREASMNRPDYLINDADNHYYEPDDCYSRHIEERFKKRTMWIDRSKQGPGRMYVGEERCRFFSVGAGDSVGAPGVMKDFLRGASDEGGSPSLNPINGLAVPEFVSRAARIAKMEEQGIERCLMLPTTGVGLEPQLREPGNRDVLYPSLRAFNRWLEEDWGYGRCGRIYGAPVVSLVELDDGIAELDRVCELGARFVVVTAGPIDGRSPGDPHFDRFWARCEETATNVVYHIGSTPFGRMYSTPWGLRAQPPSHRHSLMEYHLSFTEMPVADTLTALIADNVFGRFPKLRVLSVEYGSSWVRPLLTKLDHIARLYSKDMWRFGESPGTPSEMFRRNVWVAPFYEDDVVGLADTIGPAHVLNGSDYPHPEGLSWPAEFVEELEGMGAGDVRLIMRENFEGLVA
;
A
#
# COMPACT_ATOMS: atom_id res chain seq x y z
N MET A 1 2.66 -52.44 -35.04
CA MET A 1 2.79 -53.64 -34.19
C MET A 1 3.31 -53.20 -32.84
N SER A 2 2.57 -53.47 -31.77
CA SER A 2 2.98 -53.24 -30.37
C SER A 2 4.18 -54.15 -30.00
N PRO A 3 4.92 -53.83 -28.92
CA PRO A 3 4.53 -54.21 -27.55
C PRO A 3 4.69 -53.01 -26.58
N GLY A 4 4.02 -52.87 -25.45
CA GLY A 4 3.50 -53.83 -24.48
C GLY A 4 4.05 -53.40 -23.12
N PHE A 5 3.27 -52.63 -22.34
CA PHE A 5 3.61 -52.33 -20.94
C PHE A 5 2.45 -52.71 -20.02
N ALA A 6 2.84 -53.49 -19.02
CA ALA A 6 1.99 -54.15 -18.04
C ALA A 6 1.32 -53.16 -17.08
N GLY A 7 0.10 -53.49 -16.68
CA GLY A 7 -0.71 -52.70 -15.76
C GLY A 7 -0.24 -52.75 -14.31
N LEU A 8 -0.32 -51.60 -13.65
CA LEU A 8 -0.46 -51.50 -12.20
C LEU A 8 -1.89 -51.04 -11.90
N ARG A 9 -2.67 -51.88 -11.21
CA ARG A 9 -3.95 -51.51 -10.61
C ARG A 9 -3.68 -50.72 -9.34
N ILE A 10 -4.11 -49.47 -9.27
CA ILE A 10 -4.23 -48.72 -8.01
C ILE A 10 -5.70 -48.78 -7.58
N SER A 11 -5.94 -49.35 -6.41
CA SER A 11 -7.22 -49.49 -5.74
C SER A 11 -7.84 -48.13 -5.40
N ARG A 12 -9.08 -47.91 -5.82
CA ARG A 12 -9.95 -46.80 -5.37
C ARG A 12 -10.22 -46.95 -3.87
N VAL A 13 -9.69 -46.06 -3.05
CA VAL A 13 -10.19 -45.81 -1.69
C VAL A 13 -11.25 -44.71 -1.78
N LEU A 14 -12.51 -45.09 -1.61
CA LEU A 14 -13.65 -44.19 -1.47
C LEU A 14 -13.67 -43.65 -0.03
N TYR A 15 -13.30 -42.39 0.17
CA TYR A 15 -13.65 -41.67 1.39
C TYR A 15 -15.11 -41.19 1.28
N ARG A 16 -16.00 -41.80 2.07
CA ARG A 16 -17.36 -41.28 2.31
C ARG A 16 -17.25 -40.08 3.27
N ALA A 17 -17.58 -38.89 2.79
CA ALA A 17 -17.79 -37.74 3.64
C ALA A 17 -19.17 -37.83 4.32
N THR A 18 -19.19 -37.83 5.65
CA THR A 18 -20.40 -37.67 6.46
C THR A 18 -20.69 -36.17 6.64
N PRO A 19 -21.93 -35.69 6.41
CA PRO A 19 -22.26 -34.29 6.62
C PRO A 19 -22.45 -33.99 8.12
N VAL A 20 -21.69 -33.03 8.64
CA VAL A 20 -21.91 -32.46 9.97
C VAL A 20 -23.08 -31.47 9.89
N ARG A 21 -24.19 -31.79 10.57
CA ARG A 21 -25.33 -30.88 10.77
C ARG A 21 -25.04 -29.95 11.95
N TRP A 22 -25.04 -28.64 11.72
CA TRP A 22 -25.09 -27.64 12.79
C TRP A 22 -26.52 -27.57 13.35
N ARG A 23 -26.69 -27.90 14.64
CA ARG A 23 -27.93 -27.63 15.39
C ARG A 23 -27.84 -26.22 15.97
N SER A 24 -28.85 -25.40 15.70
CA SER A 24 -29.13 -24.17 16.41
C SER A 24 -29.70 -24.49 17.79
N GLU A 25 -28.97 -24.20 18.87
CA GLU A 25 -29.54 -24.17 20.22
C GLU A 25 -29.66 -22.72 20.68
N ASP A 26 -30.93 -22.36 20.86
CA ASP A 26 -31.47 -21.18 21.50
C ASP A 26 -30.96 -21.09 22.95
N ARG A 27 -30.24 -20.02 23.29
CA ARG A 27 -29.87 -19.71 24.68
C ARG A 27 -30.28 -18.29 25.01
N SER A 28 -31.41 -18.17 25.68
CA SER A 28 -31.86 -16.97 26.37
C SER A 28 -30.83 -16.52 27.44
N PRO A 29 -30.63 -15.21 27.66
CA PRO A 29 -29.74 -14.72 28.71
C PRO A 29 -30.39 -14.80 30.10
N PRO A 30 -29.61 -14.99 31.18
CA PRO A 30 -30.15 -15.08 32.53
C PRO A 30 -30.58 -13.72 33.08
N ARG A 31 -31.76 -13.69 33.69
CA ARG A 31 -32.29 -12.56 34.47
C ARG A 31 -31.48 -12.42 35.75
N CYS A 32 -30.87 -11.26 35.97
CA CYS A 32 -30.29 -10.91 37.27
C CYS A 32 -31.22 -9.95 38.02
N GLY A 33 -31.55 -10.34 39.25
CA GLY A 33 -32.59 -9.74 40.08
C GLY A 33 -32.26 -8.35 40.60
N VAL A 34 -33.33 -7.58 40.77
CA VAL A 34 -33.35 -6.27 41.43
C VAL A 34 -33.35 -6.48 42.94
N GLN A 35 -32.35 -5.94 43.64
CA GLN A 35 -32.47 -5.58 45.06
C GLN A 35 -32.02 -4.13 45.24
N GLY A 36 -32.84 -3.35 45.92
CA GLY A 36 -32.72 -1.90 46.01
C GLY A 36 -31.97 -1.38 47.23
N ARG A 37 -31.68 -0.08 47.10
CA ARG A 37 -31.34 0.94 48.11
C ARG A 37 -29.92 0.94 48.67
N ASP A 38 -29.16 1.99 48.32
CA ASP A 38 -28.94 3.10 49.27
C ASP A 38 -28.67 4.42 48.53
N ARG A 39 -29.31 5.52 48.97
CA ARG A 39 -29.18 6.88 48.41
C ARG A 39 -28.06 7.60 49.15
N ARG A 40 -26.93 7.90 48.51
CA ARG A 40 -25.96 8.88 49.04
C ARG A 40 -25.42 9.83 47.96
N ARG A 41 -25.91 11.07 48.10
CA ARG A 41 -25.35 12.40 47.78
C ARG A 41 -24.26 12.48 46.70
N PHE A 42 -24.64 13.13 45.58
CA PHE A 42 -23.74 13.75 44.62
C PHE A 42 -22.90 14.84 45.29
N GLY A 43 -21.59 14.66 45.32
CA GLY A 43 -20.60 15.71 45.51
C GLY A 43 -19.86 15.94 44.19
N SER A 44 -19.98 17.15 43.65
CA SER A 44 -19.28 17.63 42.45
C SER A 44 -17.77 17.53 42.64
N ARG A 45 -17.10 16.66 41.87
CA ARG A 45 -15.64 16.65 41.75
C ARG A 45 -15.24 17.76 40.76
N PRO A 46 -14.21 18.57 41.05
CA PRO A 46 -13.78 19.61 40.13
C PRO A 46 -13.18 18.97 38.88
N GLU A 47 -13.54 19.53 37.73
CA GLU A 47 -12.95 19.23 36.42
C GLU A 47 -11.43 19.38 36.53
N ARG A 48 -10.71 18.26 36.49
CA ARG A 48 -9.28 18.28 36.24
C ARG A 48 -9.12 18.71 34.79
N HIS A 49 -8.76 19.97 34.59
CA HIS A 49 -8.16 20.42 33.34
C HIS A 49 -6.95 19.51 33.08
N ILE A 50 -7.13 18.54 32.19
CA ILE A 50 -6.03 17.83 31.56
C ILE A 50 -5.38 18.88 30.66
N ARG A 51 -4.36 19.56 31.19
CA ARG A 51 -3.42 20.28 30.31
C ARG A 51 -2.86 19.23 29.34
N PRO A 52 -2.77 19.51 28.03
CA PRO A 52 -2.01 18.65 27.14
C PRO A 52 -0.63 18.50 27.78
N ARG A 53 -0.18 17.26 28.01
CA ARG A 53 1.25 17.05 28.20
C ARG A 53 1.89 17.64 26.95
N GLU A 54 2.69 18.68 27.10
CA GLU A 54 3.76 18.96 26.14
C GLU A 54 4.62 17.69 26.16
N ALA A 55 4.29 16.74 25.29
CA ALA A 55 5.15 15.62 25.02
C ALA A 55 6.44 16.25 24.49
N SER A 56 7.53 16.09 25.24
CA SER A 56 8.85 16.19 24.68
C SER A 56 8.98 15.06 23.66
N MET A 57 8.36 15.22 22.50
CA MET A 57 8.60 14.37 21.35
C MET A 57 10.09 14.53 21.06
N ASN A 58 10.83 13.42 21.03
CA ASN A 58 12.15 13.39 20.40
C ASN A 58 11.93 13.80 18.95
N ARG A 59 12.00 15.10 18.67
CA ARG A 59 11.91 15.65 17.33
C ARG A 59 13.32 16.00 16.90
N PRO A 60 13.72 15.64 15.66
CA PRO A 60 14.94 16.17 15.10
C PRO A 60 14.94 17.71 15.11
N ASP A 61 16.13 18.30 15.16
CA ASP A 61 16.34 19.77 15.08
C ASP A 61 16.22 20.32 13.65
N TYR A 62 15.75 19.48 12.72
CA TYR A 62 15.48 19.78 11.32
C TYR A 62 14.08 19.29 10.93
N LEU A 63 13.52 19.87 9.86
CA LEU A 63 12.29 19.35 9.27
C LEU A 63 12.54 17.99 8.62
N ILE A 64 11.57 17.10 8.70
CA ILE A 64 11.65 15.75 8.11
C ILE A 64 10.99 15.71 6.73
N ASN A 65 11.27 14.68 5.94
CA ASN A 65 10.55 14.40 4.71
C ASN A 65 9.92 13.02 4.80
N ASP A 66 8.62 12.93 4.57
CA ASP A 66 7.85 11.72 4.83
C ASP A 66 7.49 11.00 3.52
N ALA A 67 7.94 9.75 3.38
CA ALA A 67 7.74 8.98 2.15
C ALA A 67 6.38 8.30 2.06
N ASP A 68 5.51 8.44 3.06
CA ASP A 68 4.25 7.71 3.09
C ASP A 68 3.12 8.55 3.70
N ASN A 69 2.32 9.20 2.86
CA ASN A 69 1.18 10.02 3.27
C ASN A 69 0.02 9.85 2.30
N HIS A 70 -1.20 10.00 2.81
CA HIS A 70 -2.42 9.77 2.07
C HIS A 70 -3.38 10.95 2.09
N TYR A 71 -4.22 10.97 1.06
CA TYR A 71 -5.49 11.71 1.06
C TYR A 71 -6.66 10.73 1.04
N TYR A 72 -7.83 11.19 1.45
CA TYR A 72 -9.08 10.49 1.15
C TYR A 72 -9.72 11.12 -0.09
N GLU A 73 -9.93 10.30 -1.12
CA GLU A 73 -10.46 10.81 -2.38
C GLU A 73 -11.93 11.27 -2.25
N PRO A 74 -12.30 12.41 -2.87
CA PRO A 74 -13.70 12.78 -3.03
C PRO A 74 -14.39 11.85 -4.04
N ASP A 75 -15.72 11.83 -4.02
CA ASP A 75 -16.55 11.00 -4.91
C ASP A 75 -16.24 11.18 -6.40
N ASP A 76 -15.81 12.37 -6.78
CA ASP A 76 -15.58 12.75 -8.16
C ASP A 76 -14.15 12.49 -8.66
N CYS A 77 -13.26 11.93 -7.84
CA CYS A 77 -11.86 11.71 -8.22
C CYS A 77 -11.69 10.94 -9.55
N TYR A 78 -12.57 9.97 -9.83
CA TYR A 78 -12.56 9.20 -11.08
C TYR A 78 -13.55 9.70 -12.15
N SER A 79 -14.38 10.72 -11.84
CA SER A 79 -15.46 11.18 -12.71
C SER A 79 -15.42 12.67 -13.07
N ARG A 80 -14.64 13.49 -12.38
CA ARG A 80 -14.50 14.93 -12.63
C ARG A 80 -13.99 15.21 -14.04
N HIS A 81 -12.99 14.42 -14.46
CA HIS A 81 -12.27 14.61 -15.73
C HIS A 81 -12.53 13.51 -16.76
N ILE A 82 -13.50 12.62 -16.50
CA ILE A 82 -13.80 11.48 -17.38
C ILE A 82 -14.72 11.87 -18.53
N GLU A 83 -14.58 11.20 -19.68
CA GLU A 83 -15.50 11.36 -20.79
C GLU A 83 -16.90 10.84 -20.43
N GLU A 84 -17.95 11.55 -20.87
CA GLU A 84 -19.33 11.27 -20.49
C GLU A 84 -19.76 9.81 -20.77
N ARG A 85 -19.26 9.21 -21.85
CA ARG A 85 -19.53 7.80 -22.21
C ARG A 85 -19.03 6.78 -21.18
N PHE A 86 -18.08 7.15 -20.34
CA PHE A 86 -17.45 6.30 -19.33
C PHE A 86 -17.88 6.63 -17.89
N LYS A 87 -18.65 7.68 -17.68
CA LYS A 87 -19.03 8.19 -16.35
C LYS A 87 -19.75 7.17 -15.46
N LYS A 88 -20.52 6.25 -16.07
CA LYS A 88 -21.20 5.13 -15.36
C LYS A 88 -20.41 3.83 -15.37
N ARG A 89 -19.23 3.81 -16.00
CA ARG A 89 -18.36 2.62 -16.15
C ARG A 89 -17.08 2.70 -15.32
N THR A 90 -16.63 3.91 -14.99
CA THR A 90 -15.54 4.18 -14.05
C THR A 90 -15.94 3.85 -12.60
N MET A 91 -15.08 4.20 -11.63
CA MET A 91 -15.42 4.16 -10.21
C MET A 91 -16.42 5.28 -9.87
N TRP A 92 -17.49 4.92 -9.16
CA TRP A 92 -18.46 5.90 -8.64
C TRP A 92 -19.05 5.45 -7.31
N ILE A 93 -19.61 6.41 -6.57
CA ILE A 93 -20.18 6.20 -5.24
C ILE A 93 -21.68 6.46 -5.26
N ASP A 94 -22.48 5.47 -4.86
CA ASP A 94 -23.91 5.60 -4.64
C ASP A 94 -24.18 6.16 -3.24
N ARG A 95 -24.66 7.41 -3.19
CA ARG A 95 -25.11 8.10 -1.97
C ARG A 95 -26.64 8.19 -1.84
N SER A 96 -27.41 7.37 -2.56
CA SER A 96 -28.89 7.38 -2.50
C SER A 96 -29.47 6.99 -1.13
N LYS A 97 -28.66 6.38 -0.26
CA LYS A 97 -29.05 5.96 1.09
C LYS A 97 -28.23 6.72 2.14
N GLN A 98 -28.82 6.91 3.33
CA GLN A 98 -28.09 7.45 4.48
C GLN A 98 -26.97 6.48 4.92
N GLY A 99 -25.86 7.06 5.38
CA GLY A 99 -24.66 6.33 5.82
C GLY A 99 -23.53 6.35 4.79
N PRO A 100 -22.51 5.49 4.95
CA PRO A 100 -21.40 5.39 4.01
C PRO A 100 -21.87 5.08 2.58
N GLY A 101 -21.34 5.83 1.62
CA GLY A 101 -21.63 5.70 0.21
C GLY A 101 -21.11 4.39 -0.34
N ARG A 102 -21.90 3.73 -1.18
CA ARG A 102 -21.57 2.40 -1.72
C ARG A 102 -20.73 2.56 -2.98
N MET A 103 -19.52 1.98 -2.99
CA MET A 103 -18.62 2.08 -4.16
C MET A 103 -18.89 1.03 -5.24
N TYR A 104 -18.79 1.45 -6.50
CA TYR A 104 -18.99 0.64 -7.69
C TYR A 104 -17.90 0.88 -8.72
N VAL A 105 -17.65 -0.11 -9.57
CA VAL A 105 -16.93 0.02 -10.83
C VAL A 105 -17.85 -0.53 -11.91
N GLY A 106 -18.34 0.35 -12.78
CA GLY A 106 -19.45 0.00 -13.65
C GLY A 106 -20.69 -0.39 -12.87
N GLU A 107 -21.27 -1.54 -13.19
CA GLU A 107 -22.45 -2.08 -12.49
C GLU A 107 -22.07 -2.97 -11.29
N GLU A 108 -20.78 -3.28 -11.13
CA GLU A 108 -20.29 -4.17 -10.08
C GLU A 108 -19.86 -3.39 -8.83
N ARG A 109 -19.91 -4.07 -7.68
CA ARG A 109 -19.34 -3.53 -6.45
C ARG A 109 -17.84 -3.34 -6.61
N CYS A 110 -17.31 -2.23 -6.11
CA CYS A 110 -15.86 -2.08 -5.97
C CYS A 110 -15.34 -3.20 -5.06
N ARG A 111 -14.31 -3.91 -5.53
CA ARG A 111 -13.78 -5.09 -4.85
C ARG A 111 -12.67 -4.77 -3.85
N PHE A 112 -12.16 -3.55 -3.84
CA PHE A 112 -11.18 -3.09 -2.86
C PHE A 112 -11.87 -2.50 -1.63
N PHE A 113 -12.47 -1.31 -1.75
CA PHE A 113 -13.32 -0.73 -0.73
C PHE A 113 -14.79 -0.92 -1.04
N SER A 114 -15.56 -1.34 -0.03
CA SER A 114 -17.01 -1.51 -0.19
C SER A 114 -17.77 -0.19 -0.03
N VAL A 115 -17.21 0.77 0.69
CA VAL A 115 -17.79 2.09 0.92
C VAL A 115 -16.73 3.16 0.67
N GLY A 116 -17.15 4.41 0.46
CA GLY A 116 -16.22 5.52 0.21
C GLY A 116 -15.11 5.54 1.25
N ALA A 117 -13.85 5.56 0.80
CA ALA A 117 -12.69 5.35 1.68
C ALA A 117 -12.68 6.34 2.86
N GLY A 118 -13.03 7.61 2.62
CA GLY A 118 -13.09 8.63 3.67
C GLY A 118 -14.41 8.73 4.46
N ASP A 119 -15.42 7.90 4.18
CA ASP A 119 -16.75 8.07 4.81
C ASP A 119 -16.77 7.69 6.29
N SER A 120 -15.91 6.74 6.70
CA SER A 120 -15.87 6.18 8.06
C SER A 120 -14.50 5.56 8.32
N VAL A 121 -13.59 6.36 8.87
CA VAL A 121 -12.18 5.98 9.11
C VAL A 121 -11.83 6.10 10.58
N GLY A 122 -10.85 5.35 11.05
CA GLY A 122 -10.28 5.60 12.38
C GLY A 122 -9.51 6.92 12.40
N ALA A 123 -9.37 7.54 13.57
CA ALA A 123 -8.48 8.70 13.71
C ALA A 123 -7.01 8.28 13.46
N PRO A 124 -6.15 9.17 12.93
CA PRO A 124 -4.75 8.86 12.66
C PRO A 124 -4.04 8.23 13.86
N GLY A 125 -3.30 7.14 13.65
CA GLY A 125 -2.54 6.44 14.69
C GLY A 125 -3.32 5.90 15.89
N VAL A 126 -4.65 5.79 15.80
CA VAL A 126 -5.46 5.19 16.86
C VAL A 126 -5.10 3.71 17.10
N MET A 127 -4.49 3.04 16.12
CA MET A 127 -4.06 1.65 16.23
C MET A 127 -2.60 1.49 16.68
N LYS A 128 -1.84 2.58 16.90
CA LYS A 128 -0.41 2.52 17.23
C LYS A 128 -0.09 1.62 18.44
N ASP A 129 -0.75 1.88 19.57
CA ASP A 129 -0.52 1.12 20.79
C ASP A 129 -0.97 -0.34 20.66
N PHE A 130 -1.99 -0.60 19.82
CA PHE A 130 -2.46 -1.96 19.53
C PHE A 130 -1.45 -2.73 18.67
N LEU A 131 -0.96 -2.14 17.59
CA LEU A 131 0.02 -2.77 16.69
C LEU A 131 1.35 -3.04 17.38
N ARG A 132 1.77 -2.17 18.31
CA ARG A 132 2.93 -2.43 19.20
C ARG A 132 2.66 -3.48 20.30
N GLY A 133 1.43 -3.99 20.42
CA GLY A 133 1.04 -4.91 21.50
C GLY A 133 1.05 -4.28 22.90
N ALA A 134 1.07 -2.95 23.00
CA ALA A 134 1.03 -2.19 24.25
C ALA A 134 -0.41 -2.05 24.79
N SER A 135 -1.42 -2.31 23.97
CA SER A 135 -2.84 -2.25 24.30
C SER A 135 -3.63 -3.35 23.56
N ASP A 136 -4.62 -3.95 24.22
CA ASP A 136 -5.63 -4.81 23.57
C ASP A 136 -6.82 -3.98 23.03
N GLU A 137 -6.89 -2.70 23.37
CA GLU A 137 -7.88 -1.73 22.90
C GLU A 137 -7.32 -0.92 21.72
N GLY A 138 -8.20 -0.43 20.84
CA GLY A 138 -7.81 0.44 19.71
C GLY A 138 -7.55 -0.29 18.39
N GLY A 139 -7.46 -1.62 18.39
CA GLY A 139 -7.22 -2.43 17.17
C GLY A 139 -8.38 -2.51 16.17
N SER A 140 -9.50 -1.82 16.42
CA SER A 140 -10.61 -1.73 15.48
C SER A 140 -10.84 -0.27 15.09
N PRO A 141 -10.51 0.13 13.85
CA PRO A 141 -10.70 1.50 13.37
C PRO A 141 -12.19 1.90 13.33
N SER A 142 -13.11 0.94 13.48
CA SER A 142 -14.55 1.14 13.49
C SER A 142 -15.15 1.46 14.87
N LEU A 143 -14.36 1.46 15.96
CA LEU A 143 -14.90 1.70 17.30
C LEU A 143 -15.36 3.15 17.50
N ASN A 144 -14.64 4.11 16.93
CA ASN A 144 -14.96 5.55 16.97
C ASN A 144 -14.62 6.21 15.62
N PRO A 145 -15.37 5.90 14.56
CA PRO A 145 -15.02 6.38 13.23
C PRO A 145 -15.29 7.88 13.12
N ILE A 146 -14.41 8.55 12.38
CA ILE A 146 -14.59 9.93 11.92
C ILE A 146 -14.95 9.92 10.43
N ASN A 147 -15.61 10.98 9.98
CA ASN A 147 -15.76 11.23 8.55
C ASN A 147 -14.47 11.91 8.06
N GLY A 148 -13.59 11.14 7.42
CA GLY A 148 -12.33 11.64 6.88
C GLY A 148 -12.53 12.73 5.81
N LEU A 149 -13.63 12.70 5.06
CA LEU A 149 -13.97 13.75 4.09
C LEU A 149 -14.37 15.09 4.75
N ALA A 150 -14.68 15.07 6.05
CA ALA A 150 -14.96 16.28 6.83
C ALA A 150 -13.70 16.88 7.50
N VAL A 151 -12.55 16.22 7.40
CA VAL A 151 -11.27 16.70 7.95
C VAL A 151 -10.50 17.43 6.86
N PRO A 152 -10.33 18.77 6.95
CA PRO A 152 -9.80 19.58 5.84
C PRO A 152 -8.44 19.11 5.32
N GLU A 153 -7.52 18.75 6.21
CA GLU A 153 -6.16 18.35 5.84
C GLU A 153 -6.09 17.00 5.11
N PHE A 154 -7.15 16.19 5.13
CA PHE A 154 -7.21 14.92 4.40
C PHE A 154 -7.67 15.08 2.95
N VAL A 155 -8.30 16.21 2.62
CA VAL A 155 -8.95 16.45 1.31
C VAL A 155 -8.50 17.74 0.62
N SER A 156 -7.73 18.59 1.31
CA SER A 156 -7.26 19.88 0.78
C SER A 156 -5.77 20.07 0.99
N ARG A 157 -5.07 20.34 -0.11
CA ARG A 157 -3.63 20.66 -0.13
C ARG A 157 -3.25 21.79 0.82
N ALA A 158 -4.04 22.87 0.88
CA ALA A 158 -3.71 24.03 1.71
C ALA A 158 -3.78 23.68 3.21
N ALA A 159 -4.84 22.99 3.63
CA ALA A 159 -4.97 22.53 5.00
C ALA A 159 -3.90 21.49 5.35
N ARG A 160 -3.53 20.63 4.39
CA ARG A 160 -2.46 19.66 4.57
C ARG A 160 -1.09 20.31 4.78
N ILE A 161 -0.76 21.34 3.99
CA ILE A 161 0.51 22.08 4.17
C ILE A 161 0.56 22.73 5.56
N ALA A 162 -0.52 23.33 6.03
CA ALA A 162 -0.59 23.86 7.39
C ALA A 162 -0.38 22.74 8.43
N LYS A 163 -0.98 21.57 8.22
CA LYS A 163 -0.78 20.41 9.11
C LYS A 163 0.67 19.90 9.09
N MET A 164 1.30 19.87 7.93
CA MET A 164 2.72 19.51 7.78
C MET A 164 3.63 20.47 8.55
N GLU A 165 3.31 21.76 8.59
CA GLU A 165 4.06 22.75 9.39
C GLU A 165 3.96 22.47 10.89
N GLU A 166 2.78 22.10 11.40
CA GLU A 166 2.61 21.66 12.79
C GLU A 166 3.41 20.37 13.08
N GLN A 167 3.41 19.45 12.11
CA GLN A 167 4.07 18.14 12.21
C GLN A 167 5.59 18.20 12.03
N GLY A 168 6.15 19.33 11.57
CA GLY A 168 7.58 19.46 11.27
C GLY A 168 8.01 18.79 9.97
N ILE A 169 7.10 18.68 8.99
CA ILE A 169 7.33 18.02 7.69
C ILE A 169 7.62 19.08 6.62
N GLU A 170 8.77 18.97 5.96
CA GLU A 170 9.11 19.80 4.81
C GLU A 170 8.52 19.25 3.52
N ARG A 171 8.67 17.96 3.25
CA ARG A 171 8.13 17.33 2.03
C ARG A 171 7.42 16.04 2.34
N CYS A 172 6.39 15.72 1.58
CA CYS A 172 5.82 14.37 1.60
C CYS A 172 5.49 13.83 0.22
N LEU A 173 5.60 12.50 0.09
CA LEU A 173 5.00 11.73 -0.99
C LEU A 173 3.52 11.51 -0.65
N MET A 174 2.64 11.95 -1.54
CA MET A 174 1.20 11.92 -1.33
C MET A 174 0.56 10.86 -2.24
N LEU A 175 0.01 9.83 -1.62
CA LEU A 175 -0.37 8.56 -2.23
C LEU A 175 -1.89 8.37 -2.23
N PRO A 176 -2.43 7.62 -3.22
CA PRO A 176 -3.84 7.28 -3.23
C PRO A 176 -4.23 6.38 -2.07
N THR A 177 -5.45 6.55 -1.53
CA THR A 177 -6.05 5.56 -0.63
C THR A 177 -6.94 4.62 -1.45
N THR A 178 -7.91 5.15 -2.16
CA THR A 178 -8.76 4.39 -3.08
C THR A 178 -7.98 3.94 -4.31
N GLY A 179 -7.18 4.85 -4.89
CA GLY A 179 -6.53 4.62 -6.19
C GLY A 179 -5.62 3.39 -6.26
N VAL A 180 -5.00 2.97 -5.14
CA VAL A 180 -4.11 1.79 -5.09
C VAL A 180 -4.83 0.45 -5.26
N GLY A 181 -6.17 0.43 -5.30
CA GLY A 181 -6.93 -0.81 -5.43
C GLY A 181 -7.92 -0.90 -6.59
N LEU A 182 -8.02 0.11 -7.46
CA LEU A 182 -9.00 0.09 -8.55
C LEU A 182 -8.52 -0.65 -9.80
N GLU A 183 -7.21 -0.56 -10.07
CA GLU A 183 -6.61 -1.06 -11.30
C GLU A 183 -6.89 -2.55 -11.55
N PRO A 184 -6.80 -3.47 -10.55
CA PRO A 184 -7.08 -4.89 -10.78
C PRO A 184 -8.51 -5.20 -11.25
N GLN A 185 -9.50 -4.41 -10.85
CA GLN A 185 -10.89 -4.56 -11.30
C GLN A 185 -11.12 -3.90 -12.66
N LEU A 186 -10.44 -2.78 -12.93
CA LEU A 186 -10.51 -2.07 -14.20
C LEU A 186 -9.82 -2.85 -15.35
N ARG A 187 -8.76 -3.61 -15.07
CA ARG A 187 -8.08 -4.43 -16.09
C ARG A 187 -8.82 -5.70 -16.49
N GLU A 188 -9.90 -6.06 -15.79
CA GLU A 188 -10.70 -7.23 -16.17
C GLU A 188 -11.32 -7.04 -17.56
N PRO A 189 -11.48 -8.12 -18.36
CA PRO A 189 -11.90 -8.01 -19.76
C PRO A 189 -13.14 -7.15 -20.03
N GLY A 190 -14.10 -7.10 -19.10
CA GLY A 190 -15.32 -6.28 -19.23
C GLY A 190 -15.13 -4.77 -18.98
N ASN A 191 -13.99 -4.36 -18.39
CA ASN A 191 -13.70 -2.98 -17.99
C ASN A 191 -12.45 -2.39 -18.69
N ARG A 192 -11.74 -3.16 -19.52
CA ARG A 192 -10.46 -2.73 -20.11
C ARG A 192 -10.54 -1.41 -20.88
N ASP A 193 -11.63 -1.19 -21.62
CA ASP A 193 -11.81 0.03 -22.41
C ASP A 193 -12.04 1.28 -21.56
N VAL A 194 -12.38 1.13 -20.27
CA VAL A 194 -12.49 2.24 -19.31
C VAL A 194 -11.28 2.37 -18.38
N LEU A 195 -10.34 1.41 -18.37
CA LEU A 195 -9.13 1.44 -17.53
C LEU A 195 -8.34 2.76 -17.69
N TYR A 196 -7.87 3.05 -18.90
CA TYR A 196 -7.04 4.25 -19.15
C TYR A 196 -7.82 5.56 -19.03
N PRO A 197 -9.07 5.68 -19.52
CA PRO A 197 -9.93 6.83 -19.21
C PRO A 197 -10.08 7.08 -17.70
N SER A 198 -10.31 6.04 -16.90
CA SER A 198 -10.42 6.11 -15.44
C SER A 198 -9.12 6.58 -14.79
N LEU A 199 -7.97 5.97 -15.13
CA LEU A 199 -6.69 6.35 -14.55
C LEU A 199 -6.29 7.78 -14.93
N ARG A 200 -6.53 8.18 -16.19
CA ARG A 200 -6.27 9.55 -16.65
C ARG A 200 -7.17 10.57 -15.93
N ALA A 201 -8.45 10.25 -15.74
CA ALA A 201 -9.37 11.11 -15.00
C ALA A 201 -8.91 11.28 -13.54
N PHE A 202 -8.52 10.18 -12.89
CA PHE A 202 -7.95 10.17 -11.54
C PHE A 202 -6.65 10.99 -11.46
N ASN A 203 -5.72 10.80 -12.40
CA ASN A 203 -4.46 11.53 -12.40
C ASN A 203 -4.68 13.03 -12.61
N ARG A 204 -5.62 13.44 -13.48
CA ARG A 204 -6.00 14.86 -13.65
C ARG A 204 -6.64 15.47 -12.42
N TRP A 205 -7.44 14.69 -11.69
CA TRP A 205 -7.97 15.09 -10.38
C TRP A 205 -6.83 15.31 -9.38
N LEU A 206 -5.90 14.35 -9.29
CA LEU A 206 -4.75 14.43 -8.41
C LEU A 206 -3.88 15.65 -8.70
N GLU A 207 -3.66 15.95 -9.99
CA GLU A 207 -2.93 17.14 -10.43
C GLU A 207 -3.59 18.44 -9.93
N GLU A 208 -4.90 18.55 -10.07
CA GLU A 208 -5.68 19.72 -9.70
C GLU A 208 -5.67 19.96 -8.18
N ASP A 209 -5.99 18.91 -7.41
CA ASP A 209 -6.22 19.03 -5.97
C ASP A 209 -4.90 19.02 -5.18
N TRP A 210 -3.91 18.23 -5.60
CA TRP A 210 -2.66 18.03 -4.85
C TRP A 210 -1.40 18.46 -5.62
N GLY A 211 -1.36 18.20 -6.92
CA GLY A 211 -0.19 18.45 -7.78
C GLY A 211 0.93 17.42 -7.59
N TYR A 212 1.88 17.41 -8.52
CA TYR A 212 2.92 16.38 -8.57
C TYR A 212 4.31 16.80 -8.05
N GLY A 213 4.40 17.93 -7.33
CA GLY A 213 5.68 18.42 -6.78
C GLY A 213 5.98 19.90 -7.02
N ARG A 214 5.21 20.61 -7.87
CA ARG A 214 5.51 22.03 -8.24
C ARG A 214 5.53 23.00 -7.05
N CYS A 215 4.81 22.69 -5.98
CA CYS A 215 4.82 23.50 -4.75
C CYS A 215 6.06 23.25 -3.87
N GLY A 216 6.91 22.29 -4.21
CA GLY A 216 8.11 21.91 -3.46
C GLY A 216 7.86 21.20 -2.12
N ARG A 217 6.58 21.02 -1.74
CA ARG A 217 6.14 20.45 -0.45
C ARG A 217 5.44 19.11 -0.61
N ILE A 218 4.52 18.98 -1.58
CA ILE A 218 3.70 17.78 -1.77
C ILE A 218 4.00 17.19 -3.15
N TYR A 219 4.31 15.90 -3.17
CA TYR A 219 4.60 15.13 -4.38
C TYR A 219 3.50 14.08 -4.58
N GLY A 220 2.41 14.45 -5.24
CA GLY A 220 1.34 13.51 -5.59
C GLY A 220 1.83 12.47 -6.59
N ALA A 221 1.54 11.19 -6.32
CA ALA A 221 1.94 10.06 -7.16
C ALA A 221 0.78 9.57 -8.06
N PRO A 222 0.75 9.94 -9.35
CA PRO A 222 -0.21 9.40 -10.31
C PRO A 222 -0.10 7.89 -10.47
N VAL A 223 -1.22 7.24 -10.79
CA VAL A 223 -1.29 5.79 -11.03
C VAL A 223 -1.10 5.51 -12.52
N VAL A 224 -0.21 4.56 -12.84
CA VAL A 224 0.07 4.11 -14.21
C VAL A 224 -0.13 2.59 -14.29
N SER A 225 -0.85 2.14 -15.32
CA SER A 225 -1.02 0.72 -15.61
C SER A 225 -0.20 0.31 -16.83
N LEU A 226 0.40 -0.88 -16.75
CA LEU A 226 1.20 -1.49 -17.82
C LEU A 226 0.40 -2.50 -18.65
N VAL A 227 -0.92 -2.60 -18.46
CA VAL A 227 -1.78 -3.58 -19.16
C VAL A 227 -1.75 -3.36 -20.68
N GLU A 228 -1.98 -2.12 -21.12
CA GLU A 228 -1.73 -1.65 -22.49
C GLU A 228 -0.52 -0.69 -22.46
N LEU A 229 0.64 -1.22 -22.83
CA LEU A 229 1.93 -0.54 -22.62
C LEU A 229 2.00 0.86 -23.26
N ASP A 230 1.48 1.01 -24.48
CA ASP A 230 1.53 2.31 -25.18
C ASP A 230 0.70 3.38 -24.47
N ASP A 231 -0.49 3.03 -23.97
CA ASP A 231 -1.32 3.96 -23.19
C ASP A 231 -0.68 4.27 -21.82
N GLY A 232 -0.05 3.27 -21.19
CA GLY A 232 0.70 3.44 -19.94
C GLY A 232 1.87 4.41 -20.09
N ILE A 233 2.67 4.26 -21.15
CA ILE A 233 3.79 5.16 -21.46
C ILE A 233 3.27 6.56 -21.81
N ALA A 234 2.20 6.68 -22.60
CA ALA A 234 1.64 7.98 -22.95
C ALA A 234 1.16 8.75 -21.70
N GLU A 235 0.59 8.05 -20.72
CA GLU A 235 0.20 8.67 -19.46
C GLU A 235 1.41 9.00 -18.56
N LEU A 236 2.43 8.13 -18.52
CA LEU A 236 3.71 8.41 -17.85
C LEU A 236 4.35 9.70 -18.40
N ASP A 237 4.45 9.83 -19.73
CA ASP A 237 4.99 11.01 -20.40
C ASP A 237 4.25 12.28 -19.98
N ARG A 238 2.91 12.23 -20.05
CA ARG A 238 2.06 13.36 -19.65
C ARG A 238 2.32 13.80 -18.22
N VAL A 239 2.36 12.87 -17.27
CA VAL A 239 2.55 13.24 -15.85
C VAL A 239 3.97 13.70 -15.55
N CYS A 240 4.98 13.14 -16.22
CA CYS A 240 6.37 13.60 -16.14
C CYS A 240 6.53 15.03 -16.66
N GLU A 241 5.91 15.37 -17.81
CA GLU A 241 5.88 16.74 -18.35
C GLU A 241 5.23 17.74 -17.39
N LEU A 242 4.26 17.28 -16.59
CA LEU A 242 3.58 18.09 -15.57
C LEU A 242 4.37 18.21 -14.26
N GLY A 243 5.45 17.43 -14.13
CA GLY A 243 6.42 17.52 -13.03
C GLY A 243 6.38 16.36 -12.06
N ALA A 244 5.72 15.24 -12.38
CA ALA A 244 5.71 14.07 -11.51
C ALA A 244 7.13 13.52 -11.28
N ARG A 245 7.39 13.20 -10.01
CA ARG A 245 8.63 12.54 -9.53
C ARG A 245 8.40 11.09 -9.12
N PHE A 246 7.15 10.72 -8.88
CA PHE A 246 6.74 9.38 -8.47
C PHE A 246 5.56 8.93 -9.33
N VAL A 247 5.49 7.64 -9.62
CA VAL A 247 4.30 6.99 -10.20
C VAL A 247 4.01 5.72 -9.41
N VAL A 248 2.73 5.43 -9.14
CA VAL A 248 2.30 4.18 -8.53
C VAL A 248 2.02 3.16 -9.63
N VAL A 249 2.60 1.97 -9.50
CA VAL A 249 2.31 0.82 -10.36
C VAL A 249 1.85 -0.34 -9.48
N THR A 250 0.82 -1.07 -9.91
CA THR A 250 0.33 -2.24 -9.18
C THR A 250 1.38 -3.35 -9.15
N ALA A 251 1.72 -3.84 -7.95
CA ALA A 251 2.64 -4.97 -7.79
C ALA A 251 2.08 -6.25 -8.42
N GLY A 252 2.97 -7.05 -8.98
CA GLY A 252 2.69 -8.38 -9.50
C GLY A 252 2.79 -8.50 -11.02
N PRO A 253 2.37 -9.65 -11.57
CA PRO A 253 2.40 -9.87 -13.00
C PRO A 253 1.35 -9.03 -13.74
N ILE A 254 1.63 -8.77 -15.00
CA ILE A 254 0.78 -7.98 -15.89
C ILE A 254 0.29 -8.89 -17.01
N ASP A 255 -0.99 -9.28 -16.96
CA ASP A 255 -1.61 -10.19 -17.93
C ASP A 255 -0.81 -11.49 -18.17
N GLY A 256 -0.29 -12.08 -17.09
CA GLY A 256 0.49 -13.31 -17.13
C GLY A 256 1.95 -13.12 -17.56
N ARG A 257 2.41 -11.87 -17.75
CA ARG A 257 3.81 -11.52 -17.98
C ARG A 257 4.48 -11.08 -16.69
N SER A 258 5.76 -11.40 -16.58
CA SER A 258 6.61 -10.84 -15.53
C SER A 258 6.78 -9.33 -15.74
N PRO A 259 6.79 -8.51 -14.67
CA PRO A 259 7.11 -7.08 -14.79
C PRO A 259 8.51 -6.82 -15.37
N GLY A 260 9.42 -7.79 -15.30
CA GLY A 260 10.76 -7.69 -15.88
C GLY A 260 10.90 -8.20 -17.31
N ASP A 261 9.81 -8.62 -17.95
CA ASP A 261 9.80 -9.04 -19.36
C ASP A 261 10.23 -7.86 -20.27
N PRO A 262 11.10 -8.07 -21.28
CA PRO A 262 11.54 -7.01 -22.20
C PRO A 262 10.42 -6.31 -22.95
N HIS A 263 9.22 -6.88 -22.99
CA HIS A 263 8.03 -6.16 -23.43
C HIS A 263 7.88 -4.81 -22.70
N PHE A 264 8.17 -4.75 -21.39
CA PHE A 264 8.05 -3.55 -20.56
C PHE A 264 9.31 -2.66 -20.54
N ASP A 265 10.37 -3.01 -21.27
CA ASP A 265 11.63 -2.25 -21.26
C ASP A 265 11.45 -0.79 -21.68
N ARG A 266 10.50 -0.48 -22.57
CA ARG A 266 10.17 0.90 -22.95
C ARG A 266 9.65 1.73 -21.77
N PHE A 267 8.90 1.12 -20.85
CA PHE A 267 8.44 1.80 -19.64
C PHE A 267 9.59 2.03 -18.66
N TRP A 268 10.41 1.00 -18.41
CA TRP A 268 11.55 1.10 -17.49
C TRP A 268 12.62 2.09 -17.97
N ALA A 269 12.94 2.06 -19.26
CA ALA A 269 13.81 3.04 -19.92
C ALA A 269 13.28 4.45 -19.68
N ARG A 270 11.97 4.64 -19.86
CA ARG A 270 11.37 5.95 -19.71
C ARG A 270 11.44 6.48 -18.28
N CYS A 271 11.12 5.64 -17.29
CA CYS A 271 11.28 5.99 -15.88
C CYS A 271 12.74 6.34 -15.54
N GLU A 272 13.72 5.65 -16.11
CA GLU A 272 15.14 5.97 -15.93
C GLU A 272 15.52 7.31 -16.58
N GLU A 273 15.11 7.55 -17.82
CA GLU A 273 15.37 8.79 -18.57
C GLU A 273 14.80 10.04 -17.88
N THR A 274 13.58 9.92 -17.34
CA THR A 274 12.90 11.01 -16.63
C THR A 274 13.23 11.05 -15.14
N ALA A 275 14.10 10.14 -14.67
CA ALA A 275 14.40 9.93 -13.26
C ALA A 275 13.13 9.78 -12.39
N THR A 276 12.06 9.22 -12.94
CA THR A 276 10.80 9.01 -12.23
C THR A 276 10.90 7.76 -11.36
N ASN A 277 10.56 7.93 -10.08
CA ASN A 277 10.58 6.86 -9.09
C ASN A 277 9.31 6.00 -9.24
N VAL A 278 9.48 4.69 -9.34
CA VAL A 278 8.35 3.75 -9.41
C VAL A 278 8.01 3.28 -8.00
N VAL A 279 6.78 3.51 -7.57
CA VAL A 279 6.29 3.15 -6.24
C VAL A 279 5.41 1.92 -6.34
N TYR A 280 5.80 0.86 -5.64
CA TYR A 280 4.91 -0.23 -5.25
C TYR A 280 4.38 0.06 -3.87
N HIS A 281 3.12 0.49 -3.82
CA HIS A 281 2.38 0.74 -2.61
C HIS A 281 1.44 -0.42 -2.32
N ILE A 282 1.20 -0.74 -1.04
CA ILE A 282 0.21 -1.76 -0.68
C ILE A 282 -1.17 -1.39 -1.23
N GLY A 283 -1.92 -2.40 -1.64
CA GLY A 283 -3.18 -2.20 -2.35
C GLY A 283 -3.74 -3.49 -2.93
N SER A 284 -4.75 -3.36 -3.78
CA SER A 284 -5.29 -4.53 -4.46
C SER A 284 -4.31 -4.98 -5.56
N THR A 285 -4.01 -6.27 -5.60
CA THR A 285 -3.09 -6.86 -6.60
C THR A 285 -3.70 -8.12 -7.21
N PRO A 286 -3.12 -8.66 -8.32
CA PRO A 286 -3.53 -9.93 -8.87
C PRO A 286 -3.31 -11.15 -7.95
N PHE A 287 -2.60 -10.99 -6.82
CA PHE A 287 -2.15 -12.10 -5.98
C PHE A 287 -3.32 -12.85 -5.34
N GLY A 288 -4.44 -12.20 -5.03
CA GLY A 288 -5.60 -12.91 -4.48
C GLY A 288 -6.09 -13.99 -5.43
N ARG A 289 -6.07 -13.72 -6.75
CA ARG A 289 -6.43 -14.71 -7.75
C ARG A 289 -5.37 -15.81 -7.86
N MET A 290 -4.09 -15.46 -7.79
CA MET A 290 -2.98 -16.40 -7.98
C MET A 290 -2.75 -17.33 -6.78
N TYR A 291 -2.70 -16.75 -5.58
CA TYR A 291 -2.31 -17.45 -4.36
C TYR A 291 -3.51 -17.90 -3.55
N SER A 292 -4.58 -17.10 -3.45
CA SER A 292 -5.70 -17.46 -2.57
C SER A 292 -6.65 -18.49 -3.20
N THR A 293 -6.92 -18.40 -4.51
CA THR A 293 -7.91 -19.29 -5.17
C THR A 293 -7.53 -20.78 -5.19
N PRO A 294 -6.26 -21.21 -5.35
CA PRO A 294 -5.89 -22.62 -5.28
C PRO A 294 -6.16 -23.26 -3.91
N TRP A 295 -6.24 -22.45 -2.84
CA TRP A 295 -6.60 -22.89 -1.48
C TRP A 295 -8.12 -22.83 -1.22
N GLY A 296 -8.94 -22.52 -2.23
CA GLY A 296 -10.39 -22.37 -2.09
C GLY A 296 -10.82 -21.07 -1.40
N LEU A 297 -9.94 -20.08 -1.32
CA LEU A 297 -10.23 -18.75 -0.75
C LEU A 297 -10.73 -17.77 -1.83
N ARG A 298 -11.18 -16.58 -1.42
CA ARG A 298 -11.72 -15.60 -2.36
C ARG A 298 -10.60 -15.03 -3.24
N ALA A 299 -10.90 -14.83 -4.52
CA ALA A 299 -9.93 -14.29 -5.48
C ALA A 299 -9.57 -12.82 -5.24
N GLN A 300 -10.53 -12.01 -4.79
CA GLN A 300 -10.33 -10.58 -4.54
C GLN A 300 -11.25 -10.15 -3.37
N PRO A 301 -10.91 -10.53 -2.12
CA PRO A 301 -11.67 -10.06 -0.97
C PRO A 301 -11.43 -8.55 -0.77
N PRO A 302 -12.46 -7.77 -0.36
CA PRO A 302 -12.27 -6.38 0.06
C PRO A 302 -11.22 -6.26 1.16
N SER A 303 -10.40 -5.21 1.16
CA SER A 303 -9.24 -5.04 2.07
C SER A 303 -9.59 -5.32 3.53
N HIS A 304 -10.65 -4.68 4.02
CA HIS A 304 -11.19 -4.83 5.38
C HIS A 304 -11.86 -6.19 5.69
N ARG A 305 -11.81 -7.17 4.79
CA ARG A 305 -12.47 -8.48 4.96
C ARG A 305 -11.56 -9.66 4.68
N HIS A 306 -10.25 -9.48 4.66
CA HIS A 306 -9.33 -10.61 4.49
C HIS A 306 -9.38 -11.50 5.73
N SER A 307 -9.38 -12.82 5.51
CA SER A 307 -8.96 -13.75 6.56
C SER A 307 -7.47 -13.63 6.78
N LEU A 308 -6.97 -14.10 7.93
CA LEU A 308 -5.53 -14.14 8.24
C LEU A 308 -4.70 -14.72 7.06
N MET A 309 -5.19 -15.81 6.46
CA MET A 309 -4.51 -16.48 5.35
C MET A 309 -4.58 -15.67 4.05
N GLU A 310 -5.73 -15.06 3.71
CA GLU A 310 -5.83 -14.19 2.51
C GLU A 310 -4.93 -12.96 2.66
N TYR A 311 -4.86 -12.38 3.86
CA TYR A 311 -4.06 -11.19 4.15
C TYR A 311 -2.57 -11.46 3.91
N HIS A 312 -2.03 -12.52 4.53
CA HIS A 312 -0.63 -12.90 4.39
C HIS A 312 -0.26 -13.37 2.97
N LEU A 313 -1.09 -14.21 2.34
CA LEU A 313 -0.73 -14.79 1.03
C LEU A 313 -0.85 -13.81 -0.13
N SER A 314 -1.67 -12.77 -0.01
CA SER A 314 -2.08 -11.99 -1.19
C SER A 314 -2.19 -10.49 -1.02
N PHE A 315 -2.03 -9.94 0.18
CA PHE A 315 -2.21 -8.51 0.42
C PHE A 315 -0.96 -7.81 0.96
N THR A 316 -0.30 -8.42 1.95
CA THR A 316 0.87 -7.84 2.63
C THR A 316 2.15 -8.01 1.79
N GLU A 317 3.26 -8.48 2.35
CA GLU A 317 4.59 -8.47 1.75
C GLU A 317 4.74 -9.30 0.46
N MET A 318 3.93 -10.34 0.26
CA MET A 318 4.11 -11.30 -0.85
C MET A 318 4.04 -10.64 -2.24
N PRO A 319 3.02 -9.81 -2.56
CA PRO A 319 2.99 -9.03 -3.79
C PRO A 319 4.29 -8.29 -4.14
N VAL A 320 4.87 -7.53 -3.21
CA VAL A 320 6.06 -6.72 -3.50
C VAL A 320 7.33 -7.57 -3.52
N ALA A 321 7.45 -8.56 -2.65
CA ALA A 321 8.62 -9.45 -2.59
C ALA A 321 8.78 -10.26 -3.88
N ASP A 322 7.68 -10.81 -4.41
CA ASP A 322 7.67 -11.55 -5.67
C ASP A 322 7.90 -10.62 -6.88
N THR A 323 7.36 -9.40 -6.84
CA THR A 323 7.57 -8.39 -7.88
C THR A 323 9.04 -7.98 -7.97
N LEU A 324 9.68 -7.68 -6.84
CA LEU A 324 11.09 -7.31 -6.79
C LEU A 324 12.00 -8.50 -7.12
N THR A 325 11.61 -9.72 -6.74
CA THR A 325 12.27 -10.94 -7.20
C THR A 325 12.24 -11.02 -8.72
N ALA A 326 11.09 -10.74 -9.34
CA ALA A 326 10.97 -10.73 -10.79
C ALA A 326 11.84 -9.65 -11.43
N LEU A 327 11.82 -8.40 -10.95
CA LEU A 327 12.68 -7.33 -11.49
C LEU A 327 14.18 -7.66 -11.40
N ILE A 328 14.61 -8.27 -10.29
CA ILE A 328 15.99 -8.74 -10.11
C ILE A 328 16.29 -9.88 -11.08
N ALA A 329 15.54 -10.99 -11.00
CA ALA A 329 15.83 -12.23 -11.71
C ALA A 329 15.69 -12.10 -13.24
N ASP A 330 14.84 -11.19 -13.69
CA ASP A 330 14.69 -10.80 -15.09
C ASP A 330 15.64 -9.68 -15.50
N ASN A 331 16.66 -9.35 -14.69
CA ASN A 331 17.76 -8.44 -15.01
C ASN A 331 17.34 -7.00 -15.36
N VAL A 332 16.22 -6.51 -14.81
CA VAL A 332 15.74 -5.13 -15.06
C VAL A 332 16.79 -4.13 -14.58
N PHE A 333 17.36 -4.33 -13.39
CA PHE A 333 18.38 -3.44 -12.83
C PHE A 333 19.76 -3.56 -13.49
N GLY A 334 19.98 -4.57 -14.35
CA GLY A 334 21.14 -4.62 -15.24
C GLY A 334 20.91 -3.86 -16.55
N ARG A 335 19.68 -3.89 -17.07
CA ARG A 335 19.29 -3.12 -18.26
C ARG A 335 19.08 -1.63 -17.97
N PHE A 336 18.59 -1.31 -16.76
CA PHE A 336 18.27 0.04 -16.29
C PHE A 336 18.92 0.29 -14.91
N PRO A 337 20.25 0.48 -14.87
CA PRO A 337 21.00 0.55 -13.62
C PRO A 337 20.72 1.79 -12.76
N LYS A 338 20.10 2.84 -13.31
CA LYS A 338 19.70 4.07 -12.60
C LYS A 338 18.19 4.10 -12.27
N LEU A 339 17.43 3.07 -12.66
CA LEU A 339 16.03 2.94 -12.29
C LEU A 339 15.88 2.92 -10.76
N ARG A 340 14.90 3.65 -10.25
CA ARG A 340 14.60 3.74 -8.81
C ARG A 340 13.23 3.18 -8.52
N VAL A 341 13.17 2.22 -7.61
CA VAL A 341 11.93 1.55 -7.18
C VAL A 341 11.76 1.71 -5.68
N LEU A 342 10.55 2.03 -5.24
CA LEU A 342 10.19 2.17 -3.83
C LEU A 342 9.19 1.09 -3.44
N SER A 343 9.41 0.44 -2.30
CA SER A 343 8.42 -0.36 -1.58
C SER A 343 7.87 0.48 -0.43
N VAL A 344 6.57 0.78 -0.45
CA VAL A 344 5.90 1.64 0.54
C VAL A 344 4.72 0.88 1.14
N GLU A 345 4.58 0.97 2.47
CA GLU A 345 3.51 0.34 3.25
C GLU A 345 3.43 -1.21 3.15
N TYR A 346 4.52 -1.86 2.74
CA TYR A 346 4.63 -3.33 2.71
C TYR A 346 5.44 -3.91 3.88
N GLY A 347 5.85 -3.06 4.82
CA GLY A 347 6.84 -3.40 5.83
C GLY A 347 8.19 -3.79 5.23
N SER A 348 9.04 -4.36 6.07
CA SER A 348 10.44 -4.67 5.74
C SER A 348 10.95 -6.02 6.25
N SER A 349 10.15 -6.73 7.06
CA SER A 349 10.49 -8.05 7.61
C SER A 349 10.83 -9.11 6.55
N TRP A 350 10.34 -8.94 5.31
CA TRP A 350 10.60 -9.81 4.16
C TRP A 350 11.97 -9.55 3.48
N VAL A 351 12.57 -8.37 3.65
CA VAL A 351 13.74 -7.94 2.86
C VAL A 351 14.97 -8.80 3.14
N ARG A 352 15.36 -8.93 4.41
CA ARG A 352 16.53 -9.73 4.82
C ARG A 352 16.42 -11.21 4.42
N PRO A 353 15.33 -11.94 4.72
CA PRO A 353 15.21 -13.33 4.30
C PRO A 353 15.16 -13.48 2.77
N LEU A 354 14.51 -12.55 2.05
CA LEU A 354 14.49 -12.57 0.58
C LEU A 354 15.90 -12.45 0.02
N LEU A 355 16.65 -11.41 0.39
CA LEU A 355 17.99 -11.17 -0.15
C LEU A 355 18.96 -12.30 0.21
N THR A 356 18.89 -12.81 1.44
CA THR A 356 19.68 -13.98 1.86
C THR A 356 19.37 -15.18 0.96
N LYS A 357 18.09 -15.43 0.68
CA LYS A 357 17.67 -16.57 -0.13
C LYS A 357 18.05 -16.39 -1.60
N LEU A 358 17.83 -15.21 -2.18
CA LEU A 358 18.16 -14.94 -3.58
C LEU A 358 19.66 -15.00 -3.82
N ASP A 359 20.49 -14.42 -2.94
CA ASP A 359 21.95 -14.52 -3.06
C ASP A 359 22.42 -15.98 -2.98
N HIS A 360 21.81 -16.79 -2.09
CA HIS A 360 22.12 -18.21 -2.00
C HIS A 360 21.70 -18.96 -3.27
N ILE A 361 20.50 -18.71 -3.80
CA ILE A 361 20.02 -19.30 -5.05
C ILE A 361 20.95 -18.90 -6.20
N ALA A 362 21.33 -17.62 -6.31
CA ALA A 362 22.19 -17.13 -7.38
C ALA A 362 23.55 -17.83 -7.44
N ARG A 363 24.09 -18.32 -6.31
CA ARG A 363 25.32 -19.14 -6.28
C ARG A 363 25.17 -20.52 -6.92
N LEU A 364 23.94 -21.02 -7.03
CA LEU A 364 23.62 -22.32 -7.65
C LEU A 364 23.43 -22.21 -9.17
N TYR A 365 23.34 -20.99 -9.71
CA TYR A 365 23.06 -20.74 -11.12
C TYR A 365 24.32 -20.21 -11.82
N SER A 366 24.55 -20.69 -13.04
CA SER A 366 25.51 -20.05 -13.93
C SER A 366 24.95 -18.71 -14.42
N LYS A 367 25.82 -17.76 -14.72
CA LYS A 367 25.42 -16.38 -15.06
C LYS A 367 24.55 -16.28 -16.32
N ASP A 368 24.66 -17.24 -17.23
CA ASP A 368 23.86 -17.39 -18.45
C ASP A 368 22.44 -17.95 -18.22
N MET A 369 22.14 -18.41 -17.00
CA MET A 369 20.79 -18.87 -16.61
C MET A 369 19.88 -17.73 -16.13
N TRP A 370 20.38 -16.50 -16.06
CA TRP A 370 19.57 -15.32 -15.78
C TRP A 370 18.70 -14.98 -16.97
N ARG A 371 17.45 -14.61 -16.70
CA ARG A 371 16.53 -14.22 -17.76
C ARG A 371 16.94 -12.83 -18.26
N PHE A 372 16.97 -12.70 -19.59
CA PHE A 372 17.17 -11.41 -20.27
C PHE A 372 18.54 -10.73 -20.03
N GLY A 373 19.59 -11.53 -19.80
CA GLY A 373 20.99 -11.08 -19.82
C GLY A 373 21.77 -11.48 -18.58
N GLU A 374 23.09 -11.30 -18.63
CA GLU A 374 23.97 -11.55 -17.48
C GLU A 374 23.67 -10.56 -16.34
N SER A 375 23.62 -11.08 -15.11
CA SER A 375 23.43 -10.24 -13.92
C SER A 375 24.65 -9.33 -13.69
N PRO A 376 24.45 -8.03 -13.43
CA PRO A 376 25.54 -7.09 -13.13
C PRO A 376 26.14 -7.27 -11.72
N GLY A 377 25.58 -8.14 -10.88
CA GLY A 377 26.01 -8.36 -9.49
C GLY A 377 25.19 -9.42 -8.77
N THR A 378 25.27 -9.48 -7.45
CA THR A 378 24.37 -10.31 -6.64
C THR A 378 22.96 -9.69 -6.58
N PRO A 379 21.91 -10.50 -6.36
CA PRO A 379 20.57 -10.00 -6.02
C PRO A 379 20.58 -8.88 -4.97
N SER A 380 21.33 -9.05 -3.88
CA SER A 380 21.41 -8.05 -2.82
C SER A 380 22.15 -6.77 -3.24
N GLU A 381 23.19 -6.84 -4.08
CA GLU A 381 23.86 -5.65 -4.62
C GLU A 381 22.92 -4.83 -5.53
N MET A 382 22.12 -5.51 -6.36
CA MET A 382 21.12 -4.83 -7.20
C MET A 382 20.01 -4.20 -6.37
N PHE A 383 19.50 -4.92 -5.37
CA PHE A 383 18.50 -4.38 -4.46
C PHE A 383 19.01 -3.12 -3.75
N ARG A 384 20.22 -3.20 -3.16
CA ARG A 384 20.86 -2.07 -2.47
C ARG A 384 21.17 -0.87 -3.36
N ARG A 385 21.17 -1.03 -4.68
CA ARG A 385 21.44 0.07 -5.61
C ARG A 385 20.15 0.73 -6.11
N ASN A 386 19.10 -0.07 -6.32
CA ASN A 386 17.94 0.35 -7.11
C ASN A 386 16.63 0.42 -6.30
N VAL A 387 16.61 -0.11 -5.07
CA VAL A 387 15.38 -0.22 -4.27
C VAL A 387 15.49 0.61 -2.99
N TRP A 388 14.43 1.35 -2.68
CA TRP A 388 14.20 2.03 -1.41
C TRP A 388 13.02 1.39 -0.69
N VAL A 389 13.08 1.34 0.64
CA VAL A 389 12.02 0.73 1.47
C VAL A 389 11.57 1.74 2.52
N ALA A 390 10.27 2.05 2.54
CA ALA A 390 9.60 2.66 3.68
C ALA A 390 8.97 1.54 4.52
N PRO A 391 9.56 1.19 5.68
CA PRO A 391 9.07 0.11 6.52
C PRO A 391 7.84 0.55 7.32
N PHE A 392 7.18 -0.40 7.98
CA PHE A 392 6.28 -0.03 9.08
C PHE A 392 7.09 0.53 10.23
N TYR A 393 6.51 1.42 11.05
CA TYR A 393 7.24 1.97 12.19
C TYR A 393 7.55 0.88 13.24
N GLU A 394 6.72 -0.16 13.35
CA GLU A 394 6.95 -1.29 14.27
C GLU A 394 7.97 -2.34 13.78
N ASP A 395 8.53 -2.18 12.57
CA ASP A 395 9.56 -3.08 12.07
C ASP A 395 10.94 -2.85 12.73
N ASP A 396 11.85 -3.81 12.54
CA ASP A 396 13.28 -3.64 12.85
C ASP A 396 13.97 -2.74 11.80
N VAL A 397 13.78 -1.42 11.91
CA VAL A 397 14.31 -0.42 10.97
C VAL A 397 15.84 -0.37 10.99
N VAL A 398 16.47 -0.54 12.16
CA VAL A 398 17.93 -0.64 12.29
C VAL A 398 18.45 -1.87 11.56
N GLY A 399 17.81 -3.03 11.76
CA GLY A 399 18.15 -4.26 11.05
C GLY A 399 17.89 -4.17 9.54
N LEU A 400 16.92 -3.39 9.09
CA LEU A 400 16.74 -3.07 7.68
C LEU A 400 17.90 -2.23 7.15
N ALA A 401 18.28 -1.15 7.85
CA ALA A 401 19.41 -0.30 7.49
C ALA A 401 20.73 -1.09 7.42
N ASP A 402 20.96 -2.03 8.34
CA ASP A 402 22.09 -2.97 8.26
C ASP A 402 22.02 -3.89 7.04
N THR A 403 20.81 -4.23 6.59
CA THR A 403 20.60 -5.14 5.46
C THR A 403 20.86 -4.44 4.13
N ILE A 404 20.28 -3.25 3.93
CA ILE A 404 20.25 -2.57 2.63
C ILE A 404 21.03 -1.26 2.56
N GLY A 405 21.58 -0.82 3.69
CA GLY A 405 22.24 0.48 3.84
C GLY A 405 21.26 1.59 4.21
N PRO A 406 21.64 2.51 5.12
CA PRO A 406 20.75 3.59 5.56
C PRO A 406 20.35 4.54 4.43
N ALA A 407 21.13 4.65 3.36
CA ALA A 407 20.82 5.47 2.17
C ALA A 407 19.63 4.96 1.34
N HIS A 408 19.14 3.75 1.63
CA HIS A 408 18.03 3.10 0.92
C HIS A 408 16.81 2.84 1.82
N VAL A 409 16.82 3.39 3.04
CA VAL A 409 15.69 3.34 3.97
C VAL A 409 15.02 4.72 4.02
N LEU A 410 13.70 4.75 3.93
CA LEU A 410 12.91 5.97 4.04
C LEU A 410 12.07 5.89 5.31
N ASN A 411 11.85 7.01 6.00
CA ASN A 411 10.74 7.08 6.95
C ASN A 411 9.41 7.18 6.19
N GLY A 412 8.36 6.58 6.74
CA GLY A 412 7.00 6.66 6.24
C GLY A 412 6.05 6.63 7.43
N SER A 413 5.15 7.60 7.53
CA SER A 413 4.19 7.65 8.65
C SER A 413 2.86 7.02 8.35
N ASP A 414 2.51 6.87 7.07
CA ASP A 414 1.18 6.46 6.63
C ASP A 414 0.06 7.39 7.18
N TYR A 415 0.36 8.68 7.34
CA TYR A 415 -0.65 9.65 7.78
C TYR A 415 -1.63 9.95 6.63
N PRO A 416 -2.97 9.97 6.84
CA PRO A 416 -3.70 9.96 8.11
C PRO A 416 -4.35 8.61 8.46
N HIS A 417 -3.82 7.49 8.01
CA HIS A 417 -4.44 6.19 8.27
C HIS A 417 -4.38 5.83 9.76
N PRO A 418 -5.36 5.06 10.26
CA PRO A 418 -5.43 4.69 11.67
C PRO A 418 -4.28 3.81 12.16
N GLU A 419 -3.69 3.01 11.27
CA GLU A 419 -2.52 2.16 11.49
C GLU A 419 -1.21 2.96 11.60
N GLY A 420 -1.09 4.08 10.88
CA GLY A 420 0.10 4.94 10.82
C GLY A 420 0.39 5.80 12.07
N LEU A 421 1.20 6.84 11.92
CA LEU A 421 1.60 7.77 12.98
C LEU A 421 0.87 9.12 12.86
N SER A 422 0.24 9.56 13.95
CA SER A 422 -0.32 10.93 14.04
C SER A 422 0.73 12.03 13.88
N TRP A 423 1.93 11.79 14.43
CA TRP A 423 3.07 12.71 14.41
C TRP A 423 4.27 12.00 13.77
N PRO A 424 4.52 12.23 12.47
CA PRO A 424 5.55 11.50 11.73
C PRO A 424 6.97 11.56 12.31
N ALA A 425 7.31 12.64 13.03
CA ALA A 425 8.59 12.77 13.71
C ALA A 425 8.83 11.71 14.81
N GLU A 426 7.79 11.05 15.32
CA GLU A 426 7.92 9.94 16.28
C GLU A 426 8.67 8.74 15.68
N PHE A 427 8.75 8.62 14.35
CA PHE A 427 9.51 7.56 13.67
C PHE A 427 11.00 7.56 14.06
N VAL A 428 11.55 8.69 14.54
CA VAL A 428 12.94 8.73 15.01
C VAL A 428 13.21 7.79 16.19
N GLU A 429 12.17 7.41 16.95
CA GLU A 429 12.26 6.42 18.03
C GLU A 429 12.73 5.05 17.50
N GLU A 430 12.36 4.71 16.26
CA GLU A 430 12.69 3.43 15.63
C GLU A 430 14.14 3.37 15.10
N LEU A 431 14.86 4.49 15.22
CA LEU A 431 16.25 4.65 14.79
C LEU A 431 17.20 4.74 15.99
N GLU A 432 16.73 4.37 17.19
CA GLU A 432 17.54 4.37 18.41
C GLU A 432 18.82 3.53 18.21
N GLY A 433 19.96 4.12 18.57
CA GLY A 433 21.28 3.50 18.42
C GLY A 433 21.98 3.77 17.08
N MET A 434 21.31 4.36 16.09
CA MET A 434 21.94 4.78 14.83
C MET A 434 22.74 6.08 14.99
N GLY A 435 23.75 6.27 14.14
CA GLY A 435 24.50 7.53 14.08
C GLY A 435 23.64 8.68 13.56
N ALA A 436 23.86 9.91 14.06
CA ALA A 436 23.04 11.07 13.68
C ALA A 436 23.01 11.35 12.16
N GLY A 437 24.08 10.99 11.43
CA GLY A 437 24.11 11.07 9.97
C GLY A 437 23.12 10.11 9.30
N ASP A 438 23.09 8.86 9.75
CA ASP A 438 22.17 7.84 9.20
C ASP A 438 20.72 8.15 9.56
N VAL A 439 20.47 8.63 10.78
CA VAL A 439 19.15 9.13 11.17
C VAL A 439 18.69 10.24 10.22
N ARG A 440 19.59 11.18 9.89
CA ARG A 440 19.28 12.29 8.98
C ARG A 440 19.08 11.83 7.52
N LEU A 441 19.81 10.81 7.07
CA LEU A 441 19.58 10.17 5.78
C LEU A 441 18.13 9.64 5.70
N ILE A 442 17.74 8.82 6.67
CA ILE A 442 16.43 8.14 6.70
C ILE A 442 15.27 9.12 6.90
N MET A 443 15.42 10.06 7.83
CA MET A 443 14.36 11.02 8.19
C MET A 443 14.21 12.16 7.17
N ARG A 444 15.18 12.36 6.28
CA ARG A 444 15.20 13.54 5.42
C ARG A 444 15.88 13.33 4.07
N GLU A 445 17.20 13.11 4.05
CA GLU A 445 18.02 13.35 2.85
C GLU A 445 17.79 12.32 1.74
N ASN A 446 17.43 11.08 2.09
CA ASN A 446 17.11 10.05 1.09
C ASN A 446 15.90 10.48 0.25
N PHE A 447 14.85 11.00 0.87
CA PHE A 447 13.71 11.57 0.16
C PHE A 447 14.12 12.78 -0.69
N GLU A 448 14.98 13.68 -0.16
CA GLU A 448 15.49 14.83 -0.92
C GLU A 448 16.18 14.37 -2.21
N GLY A 449 17.02 13.34 -2.14
CA GLY A 449 17.68 12.76 -3.32
C GLY A 449 16.72 12.13 -4.33
N LEU A 450 15.55 11.66 -3.90
CA LEU A 450 14.53 11.11 -4.80
C LEU A 450 13.80 12.19 -5.60
N VAL A 451 13.70 13.41 -5.06
CA VAL A 451 12.96 14.53 -5.68
C VAL A 451 13.84 15.66 -6.25
N ALA A 452 15.16 15.56 -6.06
CA ALA A 452 16.17 16.51 -6.52
C ALA A 452 16.21 16.69 -8.05
#